data_AF-A0A920FJZ7-F1
#
_entry.id   AF-A0A920FJZ7-F1
#
_cell.length_a   1.000
_cell.length_b   1.000
_cell.length_c   1.000
_cell.angle_alpha   90.00
_cell.angle_beta   90.00
_cell.angle_gamma   90.00
#
_symmetry.space_group_name_H-M   'P 1'
#
loop_
_entity.id
_entity.type
_entity.pdbx_description
1 polymer ?
#
loop_
_entity_poly.entity_id
_entity_poly.type
_entity_poly.pdbx_seq_one_letter_code
_entity_poly.pdbx_strand_id
1 'polypeptide(L)'
;MKKFLLLINFICFLSSFSAQLGINEFNCKRGFIDENGDDVDWIEIYNYSNNTILLSDFYLSDNQNNLDKWQFPAINLGSQELITICASGRENTKFPNHWEALVIPENNWKYWLGTSAPPNDWKLPGFNDQTWDTGQGGIGYGDNDDNTIISSVPSLFLRKEFQVLDLNDITQLLFHADYDDGFIAYLNGVEIMRSNNFNNFYPYYNELTNANHEAVLYNGGIPDHIFFNTEDIQELLVTGSNLLAIQVHNATANSSDMSSNFFLSAGIESTNVSYQPLPNWIIPPVVYVHTDYKLSHGETIVISDFNENIIDSVLIPNDITNTISMGRIPDGNGNWCYFENPSPKFSKYSKYMLHRYY
;
A
#
# COMPACT_ATOMS: atom_id res chain seq x y z
N MET A 1 69.35 46.60 5.27
CA MET A 1 68.45 45.43 5.25
C MET A 1 67.10 45.86 4.71
N LYS A 2 66.77 45.53 3.45
CA LYS A 2 65.46 45.82 2.84
C LYS A 2 64.48 44.71 3.28
N LYS A 3 63.41 45.06 4.01
CA LYS A 3 62.34 44.13 4.37
C LYS A 3 61.38 44.00 3.18
N PHE A 4 61.27 42.80 2.62
CA PHE A 4 60.27 42.45 1.62
C PHE A 4 58.96 42.15 2.35
N LEU A 5 57.89 42.89 2.05
CA LEU A 5 56.54 42.56 2.50
C LEU A 5 55.97 41.53 1.50
N LEU A 6 55.69 40.31 1.98
CA LEU A 6 55.01 39.28 1.19
C LEU A 6 53.50 39.50 1.34
N LEU A 7 52.83 39.91 0.26
CA LEU A 7 51.37 40.04 0.21
C LEU A 7 50.79 38.67 -0.16
N ILE A 8 50.15 37.98 0.77
CA ILE A 8 49.45 36.71 0.52
C ILE A 8 48.05 37.05 0.02
N ASN A 9 47.80 36.83 -1.28
CA ASN A 9 46.45 36.88 -1.85
C ASN A 9 45.66 35.66 -1.39
N PHE A 10 44.65 35.89 -0.56
CA PHE A 10 43.67 34.87 -0.17
C PHE A 10 42.64 34.77 -1.30
N ILE A 11 42.79 33.78 -2.18
CA ILE A 11 41.78 33.45 -3.18
C ILE A 11 40.68 32.67 -2.46
N CYS A 12 39.57 33.34 -2.14
CA CYS A 12 38.35 32.67 -1.69
C CYS A 12 37.74 31.94 -2.89
N PHE A 13 37.89 30.61 -2.95
CA PHE A 13 37.05 29.79 -3.80
C PHE A 13 35.63 29.82 -3.21
N LEU A 14 34.71 30.46 -3.91
CA LEU A 14 33.28 30.26 -3.69
C LEU A 14 32.97 28.82 -4.15
N SER A 15 33.01 27.87 -3.23
CA SER A 15 32.38 26.57 -3.44
C SER A 15 30.87 26.81 -3.45
N SER A 16 30.27 26.84 -4.63
CA SER A 16 28.84 26.60 -4.76
C SER A 16 28.56 25.21 -4.21
N PHE A 17 28.06 25.15 -2.98
CA PHE A 17 27.36 23.97 -2.49
C PHE A 17 26.11 23.85 -3.33
N SER A 18 26.18 23.06 -4.40
CA SER A 18 24.99 22.41 -4.91
C SER A 18 24.41 21.63 -3.74
N ALA A 19 23.16 21.91 -3.35
CA ALA A 19 22.50 21.16 -2.30
C ALA A 19 22.47 19.66 -2.66
N GLN A 20 22.14 18.77 -1.74
CA GLN A 20 22.22 17.33 -2.02
C GLN A 20 20.89 16.77 -2.55
N LEU A 21 19.78 17.29 -2.04
CA LEU A 21 18.41 16.97 -2.43
C LEU A 21 17.73 18.19 -3.01
N GLY A 22 16.80 17.98 -3.93
CA GLY A 22 16.04 19.06 -4.55
C GLY A 22 14.59 18.67 -4.81
N ILE A 23 13.71 19.65 -4.73
CA ILE A 23 12.31 19.48 -5.11
C ILE A 23 12.26 19.46 -6.63
N ASN A 24 11.77 18.37 -7.21
CA ASN A 24 11.82 18.14 -8.65
C ASN A 24 10.53 18.52 -9.37
N GLU A 25 9.39 18.06 -8.85
CA GLU A 25 8.05 18.33 -9.35
C GLU A 25 7.06 18.20 -8.21
N PHE A 26 5.94 18.91 -8.27
CA PHE A 26 4.84 18.71 -7.33
C PHE A 26 3.49 19.14 -7.91
N ASN A 27 2.42 18.69 -7.28
CA ASN A 27 1.06 19.17 -7.51
C ASN A 27 0.25 19.22 -6.20
N CYS A 28 -0.48 20.32 -5.96
CA CYS A 28 -1.37 20.54 -4.80
C CYS A 28 -2.86 20.47 -5.15
N LYS A 29 -3.17 19.98 -6.35
CA LYS A 29 -4.51 19.76 -6.88
C LYS A 29 -4.63 18.35 -7.42
N ARG A 30 -3.99 17.40 -6.75
CA ARG A 30 -4.01 15.98 -7.08
C ARG A 30 -3.34 15.64 -8.42
N GLY A 31 -3.71 14.53 -9.05
CA GLY A 31 -3.10 14.01 -10.28
C GLY A 31 -2.17 12.83 -10.03
N PHE A 32 -2.27 12.18 -8.87
CA PHE A 32 -1.54 10.97 -8.54
C PHE A 32 -2.44 10.01 -7.77
N ILE A 33 -2.59 8.79 -8.28
CA ILE A 33 -3.37 7.74 -7.63
C ILE A 33 -2.43 6.93 -6.73
N ASP A 34 -2.74 6.88 -5.44
CA ASP A 34 -1.98 6.14 -4.43
C ASP A 34 -2.36 4.64 -4.38
N GLU A 35 -1.80 3.89 -3.43
CA GLU A 35 -2.07 2.45 -3.24
C GLU A 35 -3.51 2.14 -2.83
N ASN A 36 -4.26 3.12 -2.31
CA ASN A 36 -5.65 2.98 -1.92
C ASN A 36 -6.61 3.36 -3.06
N GLY A 37 -6.09 3.81 -4.20
CA GLY A 37 -6.89 4.33 -5.31
C GLY A 37 -7.34 5.79 -5.13
N ASP A 38 -6.81 6.49 -4.11
CA ASP A 38 -7.14 7.89 -3.84
C ASP A 38 -6.32 8.83 -4.73
N ASP A 39 -6.96 9.89 -5.23
CA ASP A 39 -6.29 10.95 -5.98
C ASP A 39 -5.72 12.02 -5.03
N VAL A 40 -4.39 12.05 -4.88
CA VAL A 40 -3.66 12.77 -3.83
C VAL A 40 -2.69 13.83 -4.37
N ASP A 41 -2.42 14.84 -3.54
CA ASP A 41 -1.32 15.78 -3.77
C ASP A 41 0.02 15.06 -3.61
N TRP A 42 1.06 15.56 -4.27
CA TRP A 42 2.34 14.86 -4.32
C TRP A 42 3.53 15.77 -4.57
N ILE A 43 4.70 15.30 -4.14
CA ILE A 43 6.00 15.96 -4.29
C ILE A 43 7.01 14.91 -4.76
N GLU A 44 7.80 15.26 -5.77
CA GLU A 44 8.99 14.53 -6.16
C GLU A 44 10.23 15.17 -5.54
N ILE A 45 11.07 14.32 -4.96
CA ILE A 45 12.37 14.69 -4.42
C ILE A 45 13.43 13.96 -5.24
N TYR A 46 14.46 14.70 -5.66
CA TYR A 46 15.52 14.19 -6.50
C TYR A 46 16.88 14.35 -5.84
N ASN A 47 17.68 13.27 -5.84
CA ASN A 47 19.07 13.31 -5.43
C ASN A 47 19.95 13.66 -6.63
N TYR A 48 20.34 14.93 -6.76
CA TYR A 48 21.24 15.36 -7.84
C TYR A 48 22.73 15.26 -7.48
N SER A 49 23.05 14.67 -6.33
CA SER A 49 24.42 14.37 -5.95
C SER A 49 24.91 13.08 -6.63
N ASN A 50 26.23 12.85 -6.57
CA ASN A 50 26.86 11.62 -7.05
C ASN A 50 26.94 10.51 -5.99
N ASN A 51 26.33 10.71 -4.82
CA ASN A 51 26.36 9.77 -3.71
C ASN A 51 24.93 9.36 -3.33
N THR A 52 24.77 8.18 -2.73
CA THR A 52 23.53 7.83 -2.04
C THR A 52 23.33 8.73 -0.83
N ILE A 53 22.09 9.17 -0.61
CA ILE A 53 21.68 10.00 0.51
C ILE A 53 20.69 9.21 1.38
N LEU A 54 20.89 9.25 2.70
CA LEU A 54 19.90 8.76 3.65
C LEU A 54 18.88 9.86 3.91
N LEU A 55 17.63 9.67 3.48
CA LEU A 55 16.61 10.71 3.55
C LEU A 55 16.22 11.08 4.98
N SER A 56 16.34 10.16 5.95
CA SER A 56 16.06 10.45 7.36
C SER A 56 16.96 11.52 7.98
N ASP A 57 17.99 11.98 7.25
CA ASP A 57 18.81 13.12 7.65
C ASP A 57 18.16 14.49 7.37
N PHE A 58 16.96 14.49 6.78
CA PHE A 58 16.25 15.67 6.30
C PHE A 58 14.79 15.71 6.80
N TYR A 59 14.19 16.89 6.64
CA TYR A 59 12.76 17.14 6.90
C TYR A 59 12.09 17.76 5.67
N LEU A 60 10.79 17.52 5.54
CA LEU A 60 9.90 18.14 4.57
C LEU A 60 8.85 18.99 5.30
N SER A 61 8.55 20.16 4.76
CA SER A 61 7.53 21.07 5.30
C SER A 61 6.79 21.80 4.18
N ASP A 62 5.55 22.20 4.44
CA ASP A 62 4.74 23.14 3.65
C ASP A 62 4.75 24.57 4.24
N ASN A 63 5.50 24.78 5.32
CA ASN A 63 5.54 26.03 6.07
C ASN A 63 6.99 26.47 6.33
N GLN A 64 7.40 27.56 5.70
CA GLN A 64 8.74 28.15 5.83
C GLN A 64 9.14 28.56 7.27
N ASN A 65 8.19 28.64 8.20
CA ASN A 65 8.45 28.97 9.61
C ASN A 65 8.49 27.73 10.51
N ASN A 66 8.35 26.53 9.95
CA ASN A 66 8.39 25.25 10.66
C ASN A 66 9.21 24.25 9.83
N LEU A 67 10.54 24.28 10.00
CA LEU A 67 11.46 23.60 9.08
C LEU A 67 11.62 22.11 9.35
N ASP A 68 11.23 21.63 10.53
CA ASP A 68 11.32 20.24 10.99
C ASP A 68 9.96 19.54 11.08
N LYS A 69 8.96 20.02 10.30
CA LYS A 69 7.56 19.59 10.38
C LYS A 69 7.35 18.07 10.25
N TRP A 70 7.97 17.45 9.24
CA TRP A 70 7.85 16.01 8.98
C TRP A 70 9.21 15.45 8.58
N GLN A 71 9.70 14.46 9.33
CA GLN A 71 10.98 13.82 9.05
C GLN A 71 10.78 12.77 7.95
N PHE A 72 11.67 12.75 6.95
CA PHE A 72 11.62 11.67 5.96
C PHE A 72 11.89 10.30 6.62
N PRO A 73 11.30 9.21 6.10
CA PRO A 73 11.65 7.86 6.54
C PRO A 73 13.10 7.49 6.17
N ALA A 74 13.62 6.42 6.80
CA ALA A 74 14.98 5.91 6.60
C ALA A 74 15.16 5.21 5.25
N ILE A 75 15.09 6.00 4.16
CA ILE A 75 15.23 5.54 2.79
C ILE A 75 16.58 6.00 2.24
N ASN A 76 17.32 5.07 1.63
CA ASN A 76 18.53 5.40 0.87
C ASN A 76 18.14 5.77 -0.56
N LEU A 77 18.24 7.05 -0.92
CA LEU A 77 18.00 7.54 -2.27
C LEU A 77 19.34 7.58 -3.02
N GLY A 78 19.50 6.72 -4.03
CA GLY A 78 20.72 6.62 -4.81
C GLY A 78 21.05 7.89 -5.60
N SER A 79 22.29 7.98 -6.09
CA SER A 79 22.73 9.06 -6.97
C SER A 79 21.80 9.15 -8.19
N GLN A 80 21.30 10.36 -8.49
CA GLN A 80 20.41 10.63 -9.62
C GLN A 80 19.06 9.90 -9.57
N GLU A 81 18.68 9.39 -8.39
CA GLU A 81 17.36 8.77 -8.18
C GLU A 81 16.32 9.79 -7.72
N LEU A 82 15.07 9.39 -7.91
CA LEU A 82 13.87 10.17 -7.62
C LEU A 82 12.94 9.37 -6.72
N ILE A 83 12.31 10.03 -5.76
CA ILE A 83 11.22 9.48 -4.95
C ILE A 83 9.99 10.37 -5.05
N THR A 84 8.82 9.76 -5.18
CA THR A 84 7.52 10.43 -5.11
C THR A 84 6.94 10.24 -3.71
N ILE A 85 6.51 11.33 -3.11
CA ILE A 85 5.90 11.39 -1.78
C ILE A 85 4.49 11.95 -1.92
N CYS A 86 3.52 11.24 -1.39
CA CYS A 86 2.13 11.67 -1.32
C CYS A 86 1.97 12.69 -0.18
N ALA A 87 1.50 13.90 -0.50
CA ALA A 87 1.07 14.86 0.51
C ALA A 87 -0.41 14.64 0.81
N SER A 88 -0.72 13.49 1.42
CA SER A 88 -2.10 13.01 1.52
C SER A 88 -2.83 13.41 2.80
N GLY A 89 -2.11 13.89 3.82
CA GLY A 89 -2.68 14.09 5.16
C GLY A 89 -2.84 12.80 5.98
N ARG A 90 -2.32 11.67 5.49
CA ARG A 90 -2.25 10.38 6.19
C ARG A 90 -0.79 10.00 6.25
N GLU A 91 -0.18 9.91 7.42
CA GLU A 91 1.23 9.52 7.48
C GLU A 91 1.41 8.06 7.06
N ASN A 92 2.40 7.79 6.22
CA ASN A 92 2.87 6.44 5.97
C ASN A 92 4.39 6.44 5.80
N THR A 93 5.07 5.80 6.75
CA THR A 93 6.54 5.67 6.80
C THR A 93 7.01 4.22 6.82
N LYS A 94 6.08 3.25 6.70
CA LYS A 94 6.35 1.81 6.71
C LYS A 94 6.03 1.18 5.36
N PHE A 95 7.04 0.63 4.71
CA PHE A 95 6.93 0.07 3.36
C PHE A 95 7.47 -1.35 3.30
N PRO A 96 6.88 -2.21 2.48
CA PRO A 96 7.33 -3.58 2.36
C PRO A 96 8.65 -3.64 1.57
N ASN A 97 9.63 -4.35 2.11
CA ASN A 97 10.78 -4.82 1.34
C ASN A 97 10.34 -5.86 0.29
N HIS A 98 9.42 -6.73 0.68
CA HIS A 98 8.80 -7.74 -0.18
C HIS A 98 7.43 -8.13 0.36
N TRP A 99 6.72 -8.98 -0.37
CA TRP A 99 5.41 -9.49 0.03
C TRP A 99 5.43 -11.01 0.15
N GLU A 100 4.70 -11.53 1.12
CA GLU A 100 4.55 -12.96 1.39
C GLU A 100 3.08 -13.34 1.61
N ALA A 101 2.74 -14.62 1.43
CA ALA A 101 1.41 -15.13 1.71
C ALA A 101 1.33 -15.75 3.12
N LEU A 102 0.46 -15.18 3.96
CA LEU A 102 0.10 -15.73 5.27
C LEU A 102 -0.84 -16.93 5.12
N VAL A 103 -1.80 -16.82 4.19
CA VAL A 103 -2.77 -17.87 3.86
C VAL A 103 -2.94 -17.97 2.34
N ILE A 104 -2.92 -19.20 1.84
CA ILE A 104 -3.29 -19.55 0.45
C ILE A 104 -4.36 -20.66 0.48
N PRO A 105 -5.19 -20.79 -0.57
CA PRO A 105 -6.22 -21.83 -0.64
C PRO A 105 -5.66 -23.23 -0.41
N GLU A 106 -4.49 -23.56 -0.97
CA GLU A 106 -3.89 -24.89 -0.90
C GLU A 106 -3.44 -25.30 0.51
N ASN A 107 -3.55 -24.41 1.50
CA ASN A 107 -3.40 -24.79 2.91
C ASN A 107 -4.49 -25.78 3.33
N ASN A 108 -4.27 -26.46 4.46
CA ASN A 108 -5.34 -27.22 5.11
C ASN A 108 -6.23 -26.28 5.92
N TRP A 109 -7.52 -26.37 5.66
CA TRP A 109 -8.58 -25.61 6.32
C TRP A 109 -9.42 -26.52 7.19
N LYS A 110 -9.92 -25.97 8.29
CA LYS A 110 -11.06 -26.52 9.01
C LYS A 110 -12.33 -26.07 8.32
N TYR A 111 -13.29 -26.97 8.14
CA TYR A 111 -14.56 -26.61 7.53
C TYR A 111 -15.78 -27.21 8.21
N TRP A 112 -16.90 -26.53 8.06
CA TRP A 112 -18.21 -26.94 8.56
C TRP A 112 -19.26 -26.74 7.47
N LEU A 113 -19.97 -27.82 7.16
CA LEU A 113 -21.03 -27.81 6.17
C LEU A 113 -22.27 -27.09 6.73
N GLY A 114 -22.78 -26.09 6.01
CA GLY A 114 -23.96 -25.29 6.34
C GLY A 114 -25.29 -26.05 6.30
N THR A 115 -25.30 -27.35 6.61
CA THR A 115 -26.51 -28.13 6.87
C THR A 115 -27.09 -27.85 8.26
N SER A 116 -26.29 -27.25 9.15
CA SER A 116 -26.69 -26.74 10.46
C SER A 116 -25.83 -25.54 10.87
N ALA A 117 -26.31 -24.73 11.81
CA ALA A 117 -25.57 -23.58 12.30
C ALA A 117 -24.28 -24.00 13.04
N PRO A 118 -23.12 -23.39 12.75
CA PRO A 118 -21.95 -23.56 13.59
C PRO A 118 -22.16 -22.85 14.96
N PRO A 119 -21.35 -23.16 15.98
CA PRO A 119 -21.34 -22.40 17.23
C PRO A 119 -21.07 -20.91 16.99
N ASN A 120 -21.69 -20.02 17.78
CA ASN A 120 -21.64 -18.56 17.53
C ASN A 120 -20.22 -17.94 17.54
N ASP A 121 -19.31 -18.60 18.25
CA ASP A 121 -17.91 -18.24 18.49
C ASP A 121 -16.91 -19.04 17.63
N TRP A 122 -17.38 -19.75 16.59
CA TRP A 122 -16.57 -19.95 15.38
C TRP A 122 -16.08 -18.55 14.90
N LYS A 123 -15.31 -18.29 13.85
CA LYS A 123 -14.69 -16.96 13.59
C LYS A 123 -13.82 -16.31 14.69
N LEU A 124 -13.89 -16.68 15.97
CA LEU A 124 -12.99 -16.18 17.03
C LEU A 124 -11.73 -17.06 17.16
N PRO A 125 -10.56 -16.46 17.44
CA PRO A 125 -9.37 -17.20 17.86
C PRO A 125 -9.63 -18.01 19.13
N GLY A 126 -8.96 -19.15 19.28
CA GLY A 126 -9.09 -20.03 20.46
C GLY A 126 -10.37 -20.89 20.50
N PHE A 127 -11.30 -20.72 19.55
CA PHE A 127 -12.42 -21.65 19.38
C PHE A 127 -11.92 -23.07 19.09
N ASN A 128 -12.53 -24.06 19.76
CA ASN A 128 -12.17 -25.46 19.59
C ASN A 128 -12.88 -26.07 18.38
N ASP A 129 -12.16 -26.15 17.25
CA ASP A 129 -12.64 -26.73 15.99
C ASP A 129 -12.20 -28.20 15.79
N GLN A 130 -11.88 -28.94 16.87
CA GLN A 130 -11.49 -30.36 16.75
C GLN A 130 -12.57 -31.24 16.09
N THR A 131 -13.84 -30.86 16.20
CA THR A 131 -14.96 -31.57 15.58
C THR A 131 -15.24 -31.13 14.14
N TRP A 132 -14.56 -30.09 13.65
CA TRP A 132 -14.69 -29.65 12.26
C TRP A 132 -13.86 -30.56 11.37
N ASP A 133 -14.41 -30.85 10.20
CA ASP A 133 -13.72 -31.59 9.15
C ASP A 133 -12.50 -30.80 8.68
N THR A 134 -11.57 -31.49 8.01
CA THR A 134 -10.32 -30.91 7.53
C THR A 134 -10.10 -31.30 6.08
N GLY A 135 -9.73 -30.33 5.26
CA GLY A 135 -9.47 -30.53 3.84
C GLY A 135 -8.51 -29.47 3.31
N GLN A 136 -7.90 -29.77 2.16
CA GLN A 136 -7.15 -28.77 1.42
C GLN A 136 -8.13 -27.75 0.83
N GLY A 137 -7.85 -26.44 0.94
CA GLY A 137 -8.73 -25.39 0.42
C GLY A 137 -8.83 -25.38 -1.10
N GLY A 138 -9.75 -24.57 -1.64
CA GLY A 138 -10.52 -24.98 -2.82
C GLY A 138 -11.52 -26.07 -2.41
N ILE A 139 -12.26 -25.81 -1.32
CA ILE A 139 -13.30 -26.71 -0.81
C ILE A 139 -14.61 -26.31 -1.45
N GLY A 140 -15.23 -27.22 -2.19
CA GLY A 140 -16.38 -26.87 -2.99
C GLY A 140 -16.97 -28.07 -3.68
N TYR A 141 -17.75 -27.80 -4.72
CA TYR A 141 -18.27 -28.81 -5.62
C TYR A 141 -18.59 -28.15 -6.96
N GLY A 142 -18.77 -28.97 -8.00
CA GLY A 142 -18.91 -28.46 -9.36
C GLY A 142 -17.55 -28.39 -10.07
N ASP A 143 -17.57 -28.02 -11.35
CA ASP A 143 -16.45 -27.59 -12.22
C ASP A 143 -15.16 -28.43 -12.35
N ASN A 144 -14.94 -29.44 -11.51
CA ASN A 144 -13.79 -30.33 -11.44
C ASN A 144 -12.46 -29.62 -11.15
N ASP A 145 -12.47 -28.53 -10.39
CA ASP A 145 -11.30 -27.76 -9.96
C ASP A 145 -11.12 -27.67 -8.44
N ASP A 146 -12.01 -28.28 -7.65
CA ASP A 146 -11.90 -28.38 -6.20
C ASP A 146 -10.84 -29.38 -5.74
N ASN A 147 -10.01 -28.99 -4.77
CA ASN A 147 -9.09 -29.91 -4.10
C ASN A 147 -9.82 -30.80 -3.08
N THR A 148 -10.83 -30.25 -2.40
CA THR A 148 -11.68 -31.00 -1.47
C THR A 148 -13.13 -30.91 -1.92
N ILE A 149 -13.63 -32.01 -2.47
CA ILE A 149 -15.01 -32.09 -2.96
C ILE A 149 -15.97 -32.40 -1.81
N ILE A 150 -16.98 -31.55 -1.62
CA ILE A 150 -18.08 -31.74 -0.67
C ILE A 150 -19.41 -31.99 -1.41
N SER A 151 -20.47 -32.31 -0.66
CA SER A 151 -21.83 -32.33 -1.22
C SER A 151 -22.40 -30.92 -1.27
N SER A 152 -23.37 -30.68 -2.18
CA SER A 152 -24.08 -29.39 -2.25
C SER A 152 -24.71 -29.01 -0.91
N VAL A 153 -24.47 -27.78 -0.49
CA VAL A 153 -24.88 -27.18 0.78
C VAL A 153 -25.28 -25.73 0.55
N PRO A 154 -26.19 -25.14 1.35
CA PRO A 154 -26.54 -23.73 1.18
C PRO A 154 -25.38 -22.79 1.53
N SER A 155 -24.48 -23.22 2.42
CA SER A 155 -23.28 -22.47 2.79
C SER A 155 -22.16 -23.39 3.28
N LEU A 156 -20.96 -22.84 3.32
CA LEU A 156 -19.74 -23.48 3.79
C LEU A 156 -19.00 -22.51 4.73
N PHE A 157 -18.59 -23.00 5.89
CA PHE A 157 -17.81 -22.23 6.85
C PHE A 157 -16.38 -22.74 6.88
N LEU A 158 -15.42 -21.83 6.83
CA LEU A 158 -13.99 -22.11 6.70
C LEU A 158 -13.22 -21.41 7.82
N ARG A 159 -12.21 -22.09 8.34
CA ARG A 159 -11.30 -21.57 9.37
C ARG A 159 -9.87 -21.96 9.03
N LYS A 160 -8.98 -20.97 9.05
CA LYS A 160 -7.54 -21.14 8.88
C LYS A 160 -6.78 -20.37 9.92
N GLU A 161 -6.19 -21.11 10.86
CA GLU A 161 -5.20 -20.55 11.78
C GLU A 161 -3.85 -20.37 11.05
N PHE A 162 -3.21 -19.23 11.30
CA PHE A 162 -1.88 -18.90 10.84
C PHE A 162 -1.09 -18.16 11.92
N GLN A 163 0.22 -18.08 11.77
CA GLN A 163 1.10 -17.42 12.74
C GLN A 163 1.61 -16.09 12.18
N VAL A 164 1.73 -15.08 13.03
CA VAL A 164 2.46 -13.84 12.79
C VAL A 164 3.65 -13.81 13.74
N LEU A 165 4.87 -13.85 13.20
CA LEU A 165 6.08 -13.97 14.01
C LEU A 165 6.44 -12.67 14.73
N ASP A 166 6.34 -11.55 14.02
CA ASP A 166 6.51 -10.20 14.55
C ASP A 166 5.48 -9.29 13.87
N LEU A 167 4.64 -8.64 14.66
CA LEU A 167 3.61 -7.74 14.13
C LEU A 167 4.24 -6.44 13.60
N ASN A 168 5.38 -6.03 14.14
CA ASN A 168 6.04 -4.80 13.70
C ASN A 168 6.67 -4.93 12.31
N ASP A 169 6.92 -6.16 11.88
CA ASP A 169 7.49 -6.48 10.56
C ASP A 169 6.42 -6.50 9.45
N ILE A 170 5.13 -6.50 9.82
CA ILE A 170 4.01 -6.45 8.87
C ILE A 170 3.67 -4.99 8.58
N THR A 171 3.76 -4.58 7.32
CA THR A 171 3.48 -3.20 6.89
C THR A 171 2.07 -3.02 6.35
N GLN A 172 1.59 -3.94 5.52
CA GLN A 172 0.27 -3.91 4.89
C GLN A 172 -0.32 -5.31 4.77
N LEU A 173 -1.65 -5.42 4.65
CA LEU A 173 -2.32 -6.66 4.28
C LEU A 173 -3.07 -6.51 2.96
N LEU A 174 -3.15 -7.61 2.23
CA LEU A 174 -3.91 -7.72 0.99
C LEU A 174 -4.69 -9.03 1.02
N PHE A 175 -6.03 -8.91 1.09
CA PHE A 175 -6.94 -10.05 1.07
C PHE A 175 -7.58 -10.17 -0.30
N HIS A 176 -7.61 -11.38 -0.85
CA HIS A 176 -8.34 -11.69 -2.10
C HIS A 176 -9.38 -12.78 -1.86
N ALA A 177 -10.51 -12.66 -2.56
CA ALA A 177 -11.63 -13.57 -2.53
C ALA A 177 -12.06 -13.95 -3.96
N ASP A 178 -11.87 -15.22 -4.30
CA ASP A 178 -12.38 -15.85 -5.52
C ASP A 178 -13.44 -16.88 -5.09
N TYR A 179 -14.70 -16.59 -5.37
CA TYR A 179 -15.83 -17.22 -4.70
C TYR A 179 -17.06 -17.36 -5.60
N ASP A 180 -17.92 -18.29 -5.23
CA ASP A 180 -19.23 -18.50 -5.82
C ASP A 180 -20.22 -18.99 -4.74
N ASP A 181 -21.31 -18.29 -4.39
CA ASP A 181 -21.84 -17.03 -4.96
C ASP A 181 -21.59 -15.79 -4.07
N GLY A 182 -21.35 -15.98 -2.79
CA GLY A 182 -21.13 -14.85 -1.86
C GLY A 182 -20.35 -15.27 -0.65
N PHE A 183 -19.71 -14.31 0.01
CA PHE A 183 -18.89 -14.60 1.17
C PHE A 183 -18.90 -13.48 2.20
N ILE A 184 -18.54 -13.84 3.43
CA ILE A 184 -18.15 -12.88 4.48
C ILE A 184 -16.89 -13.41 5.15
N ALA A 185 -15.83 -12.60 5.14
CA ALA A 185 -14.52 -12.91 5.69
C ALA A 185 -14.27 -12.14 7.00
N TYR A 186 -13.64 -12.81 7.95
CA TYR A 186 -13.30 -12.29 9.26
C TYR A 186 -11.84 -12.58 9.58
N LEU A 187 -11.16 -11.60 10.18
CA LEU A 187 -9.84 -11.75 10.74
C LEU A 187 -9.94 -11.54 12.25
N ASN A 188 -9.60 -12.59 13.01
CA ASN A 188 -9.73 -12.60 14.47
C ASN A 188 -11.13 -12.19 14.99
N GLY A 189 -12.18 -12.47 14.22
CA GLY A 189 -13.56 -12.15 14.55
C GLY A 189 -14.04 -10.77 14.06
N VAL A 190 -13.14 -9.92 13.59
CA VAL A 190 -13.46 -8.64 12.94
C VAL A 190 -13.76 -8.92 11.47
N GLU A 191 -14.90 -8.45 10.98
CA GLU A 191 -15.23 -8.58 9.57
C GLU A 191 -14.34 -7.67 8.72
N ILE A 192 -13.69 -8.25 7.71
CA ILE A 192 -12.72 -7.54 6.86
C ILE A 192 -13.25 -7.28 5.45
N MET A 193 -14.17 -8.14 4.96
CA MET A 193 -14.74 -8.01 3.63
C MET A 193 -15.99 -8.89 3.49
N ARG A 194 -16.96 -8.44 2.68
CA ARG A 194 -18.10 -9.25 2.25
C ARG A 194 -18.47 -8.95 0.81
N SER A 195 -19.09 -9.92 0.14
CA SER A 195 -19.79 -9.68 -1.13
C SER A 195 -21.06 -8.83 -0.89
N ASN A 196 -21.52 -8.13 -1.92
CA ASN A 196 -22.62 -7.16 -1.84
C ASN A 196 -24.03 -7.76 -2.02
N ASN A 197 -24.13 -9.08 -2.17
CA ASN A 197 -25.33 -9.83 -2.52
C ASN A 197 -26.05 -10.48 -1.32
N PHE A 198 -25.87 -9.95 -0.11
CA PHE A 198 -26.63 -10.38 1.08
C PHE A 198 -27.79 -9.43 1.39
N ASN A 199 -28.94 -10.00 1.78
CA ASN A 199 -30.08 -9.21 2.25
C ASN A 199 -29.95 -8.83 3.73
N ASN A 200 -29.44 -9.75 4.55
CA ASN A 200 -29.23 -9.50 5.97
C ASN A 200 -27.78 -9.12 6.26
N PHE A 201 -27.62 -8.19 7.20
CA PHE A 201 -26.29 -7.82 7.67
C PHE A 201 -25.61 -8.97 8.44
N TYR A 202 -26.39 -9.78 9.16
CA TYR A 202 -25.92 -10.99 9.85
C TYR A 202 -26.64 -12.21 9.27
N PRO A 203 -26.15 -12.78 8.16
CA PRO A 203 -26.83 -13.90 7.52
C PRO A 203 -26.81 -15.14 8.41
N TYR A 204 -27.91 -15.88 8.38
CA TYR A 204 -27.97 -17.20 9.02
C TYR A 204 -27.22 -18.23 8.19
N TYR A 205 -26.88 -19.37 8.79
CA TYR A 205 -26.13 -20.43 8.11
C TYR A 205 -26.79 -20.96 6.83
N ASN A 206 -28.10 -20.87 6.70
CA ASN A 206 -28.84 -21.32 5.53
C ASN A 206 -29.39 -20.16 4.69
N GLU A 207 -28.91 -18.93 4.92
CA GLU A 207 -29.25 -17.80 4.08
C GLU A 207 -28.61 -17.97 2.70
N LEU A 208 -29.37 -17.58 1.67
CA LEU A 208 -28.90 -17.53 0.30
C LEU A 208 -28.61 -16.09 -0.09
N THR A 209 -27.67 -15.89 -1.00
CA THR A 209 -27.44 -14.58 -1.61
C THR A 209 -28.60 -14.22 -2.54
N ASN A 210 -28.72 -12.93 -2.90
CA ASN A 210 -29.81 -12.41 -3.73
C ASN A 210 -29.45 -12.28 -5.22
N ALA A 211 -28.20 -12.59 -5.58
CA ALA A 211 -27.67 -12.55 -6.94
C ALA A 211 -26.50 -13.53 -7.06
N ASN A 212 -26.34 -14.10 -8.25
CA ASN A 212 -25.24 -15.00 -8.53
C ASN A 212 -23.91 -14.25 -8.70
N HIS A 213 -22.80 -14.94 -8.46
CA HIS A 213 -21.44 -14.48 -8.73
C HIS A 213 -20.54 -15.69 -9.00
N GLU A 214 -19.80 -15.66 -10.11
CA GLU A 214 -18.91 -16.76 -10.48
C GLU A 214 -17.47 -16.47 -10.01
N ALA A 215 -16.74 -17.52 -9.63
CA ALA A 215 -15.30 -17.44 -9.52
C ALA A 215 -14.67 -17.04 -10.87
N VAL A 216 -13.51 -16.38 -10.84
CA VAL A 216 -12.88 -15.79 -12.04
C VAL A 216 -11.45 -16.26 -12.25
N LEU A 217 -10.80 -16.80 -11.22
CA LEU A 217 -9.38 -17.13 -11.28
C LEU A 217 -9.08 -18.24 -12.29
N TYR A 218 -9.98 -19.22 -12.48
CA TYR A 218 -9.80 -20.31 -13.44
C TYR A 218 -9.65 -19.84 -14.89
N ASN A 219 -10.15 -18.64 -15.21
CA ASN A 219 -10.05 -18.02 -16.53
C ASN A 219 -9.07 -16.83 -16.56
N GLY A 220 -8.19 -16.72 -15.55
CA GLY A 220 -7.21 -15.65 -15.43
C GLY A 220 -7.79 -14.29 -15.05
N GLY A 221 -9.02 -14.26 -14.50
CA GLY A 221 -9.60 -13.06 -13.91
C GLY A 221 -8.88 -12.67 -12.62
N ILE A 222 -9.13 -11.44 -12.18
CA ILE A 222 -8.59 -10.90 -10.92
C ILE A 222 -9.70 -10.99 -9.86
N PRO A 223 -9.50 -11.75 -8.78
CA PRO A 223 -10.47 -11.84 -7.69
C PRO A 223 -10.76 -10.50 -7.01
N ASP A 224 -11.92 -10.41 -6.36
CA ASP A 224 -12.23 -9.28 -5.50
C ASP A 224 -11.17 -9.18 -4.39
N HIS A 225 -10.80 -7.96 -4.00
CA HIS A 225 -9.78 -7.75 -2.98
C HIS A 225 -10.02 -6.51 -2.13
N ILE A 226 -9.32 -6.48 -1.00
CA ILE A 226 -9.22 -5.30 -0.13
C ILE A 226 -7.80 -5.19 0.41
N PHE A 227 -7.33 -3.94 0.51
CA PHE A 227 -6.02 -3.57 1.01
C PHE A 227 -6.15 -2.88 2.36
N PHE A 228 -5.22 -3.17 3.28
CA PHE A 228 -5.20 -2.64 4.64
C PHE A 228 -3.87 -1.97 4.94
N ASN A 229 -3.95 -0.79 5.54
CA ASN A 229 -2.80 0.01 5.92
C ASN A 229 -2.26 -0.40 7.31
N THR A 230 -1.14 0.21 7.70
CA THR A 230 -0.46 -0.07 8.97
C THR A 230 -1.39 0.10 10.18
N GLU A 231 -2.27 1.11 10.17
CA GLU A 231 -3.21 1.38 11.26
C GLU A 231 -4.24 0.24 11.39
N ASP A 232 -4.80 -0.23 10.27
CA ASP A 232 -5.78 -1.32 10.26
C ASP A 232 -5.18 -2.60 10.84
N ILE A 233 -3.91 -2.88 10.53
CA ILE A 233 -3.21 -4.09 10.97
C ILE A 233 -3.15 -4.21 12.48
N GLN A 234 -2.96 -3.10 13.20
CA GLN A 234 -2.86 -3.10 14.66
C GLN A 234 -4.18 -3.49 15.33
N GLU A 235 -5.32 -3.28 14.65
CA GLU A 235 -6.63 -3.69 15.13
C GLU A 235 -7.00 -5.12 14.71
N LEU A 236 -6.44 -5.59 13.59
CA LEU A 236 -6.80 -6.86 12.97
C LEU A 236 -5.91 -8.03 13.38
N LEU A 237 -4.62 -7.82 13.63
CA LEU A 237 -3.64 -8.88 13.89
C LEU A 237 -3.00 -8.77 15.28
N VAL A 238 -2.51 -9.92 15.77
CA VAL A 238 -1.67 -10.02 16.96
C VAL A 238 -0.40 -10.81 16.66
N THR A 239 0.68 -10.60 17.41
CA THR A 239 1.83 -11.52 17.36
C THR A 239 1.41 -12.90 17.88
N GLY A 240 1.79 -13.96 17.17
CA GLY A 240 1.41 -15.34 17.45
C GLY A 240 0.24 -15.81 16.59
N SER A 241 -0.68 -16.55 17.20
CA SER A 241 -1.79 -17.21 16.51
C SER A 241 -2.89 -16.23 16.11
N ASN A 242 -3.25 -16.25 14.83
CA ASN A 242 -4.33 -15.48 14.23
C ASN A 242 -5.25 -16.42 13.43
N LEU A 243 -6.49 -15.99 13.22
CA LEU A 243 -7.51 -16.77 12.52
C LEU A 243 -8.12 -15.98 11.38
N LEU A 244 -8.01 -16.52 10.16
CA LEU A 244 -8.85 -16.14 9.04
C LEU A 244 -10.06 -17.10 9.00
N ALA A 245 -11.27 -16.54 8.99
CA ALA A 245 -12.51 -17.29 8.96
C ALA A 245 -13.44 -16.76 7.87
N ILE A 246 -14.09 -17.65 7.13
CA ILE A 246 -14.98 -17.27 6.02
C ILE A 246 -16.27 -18.06 6.10
N GLN A 247 -17.39 -17.44 5.75
CA GLN A 247 -18.62 -18.14 5.37
C GLN A 247 -18.91 -17.86 3.90
N VAL A 248 -19.15 -18.90 3.11
CA VAL A 248 -19.49 -18.86 1.69
C VAL A 248 -20.93 -19.31 1.53
N HIS A 249 -21.73 -18.63 0.72
CA HIS A 249 -23.16 -18.87 0.55
C HIS A 249 -23.53 -18.93 -0.93
N ASN A 250 -24.42 -19.84 -1.28
CA ASN A 250 -24.99 -19.90 -2.63
C ASN A 250 -26.16 -18.93 -2.79
N ALA A 251 -26.48 -18.58 -4.03
CA ALA A 251 -27.67 -17.83 -4.42
C ALA A 251 -28.92 -18.71 -4.46
N THR A 252 -28.75 -20.03 -4.62
CA THR A 252 -29.87 -20.98 -4.67
C THR A 252 -29.63 -22.23 -3.81
N ALA A 253 -30.72 -22.81 -3.30
CA ALA A 253 -30.65 -24.04 -2.50
C ALA A 253 -30.21 -25.28 -3.30
N ASN A 254 -30.19 -25.20 -4.64
CA ASN A 254 -29.81 -26.28 -5.54
C ASN A 254 -28.70 -25.79 -6.50
N SER A 255 -27.73 -25.02 -6.00
CA SER A 255 -26.62 -24.56 -6.83
C SER A 255 -25.88 -25.74 -7.47
N SER A 256 -25.39 -25.57 -8.69
CA SER A 256 -24.61 -26.57 -9.41
C SER A 256 -23.19 -26.70 -8.88
N ASP A 257 -22.69 -25.63 -8.28
CA ASP A 257 -21.30 -25.36 -7.95
C ASP A 257 -21.18 -24.53 -6.67
N MET A 258 -19.93 -24.46 -6.17
CA MET A 258 -19.45 -23.56 -5.12
C MET A 258 -17.92 -23.48 -5.20
N SER A 259 -17.37 -22.27 -5.27
CA SER A 259 -15.93 -22.00 -5.23
C SER A 259 -15.55 -21.22 -3.97
N SER A 260 -14.40 -21.53 -3.35
CA SER A 260 -13.99 -20.94 -2.07
C SER A 260 -12.47 -20.72 -1.94
N ASN A 261 -11.91 -19.89 -2.81
CA ASN A 261 -10.48 -19.60 -2.86
C ASN A 261 -10.17 -18.24 -2.19
N PHE A 262 -9.58 -18.29 -0.99
CA PHE A 262 -9.24 -17.10 -0.21
C PHE A 262 -7.74 -16.99 0.06
N PHE A 263 -7.22 -15.78 -0.06
CA PHE A 263 -5.80 -15.47 0.10
C PHE A 263 -5.62 -14.32 1.09
N LEU A 264 -4.64 -14.43 1.96
CA LEU A 264 -4.21 -13.32 2.81
C LEU A 264 -2.70 -13.16 2.68
N SER A 265 -2.29 -12.00 2.16
CA SER A 265 -0.90 -11.65 1.93
C SER A 265 -0.50 -10.47 2.81
N ALA A 266 0.79 -10.40 3.13
CA ALA A 266 1.36 -9.35 3.95
C ALA A 266 2.60 -8.73 3.30
N GLY A 267 2.71 -7.42 3.42
CA GLY A 267 3.95 -6.70 3.19
C GLY A 267 4.90 -6.87 4.37
N ILE A 268 6.16 -7.20 4.09
CA ILE A 268 7.20 -7.48 5.10
C ILE A 268 8.27 -6.39 5.04
N GLU A 269 8.51 -5.69 6.15
CA GLU A 269 9.50 -4.59 6.25
C GLU A 269 10.93 -5.12 6.17
N SER A 270 11.22 -6.21 6.88
CA SER A 270 12.53 -6.83 6.92
C SER A 270 12.87 -7.60 5.64
N THR A 271 14.14 -7.97 5.50
CA THR A 271 14.60 -8.84 4.42
C THR A 271 14.41 -10.33 4.73
N ASN A 272 13.78 -10.67 5.86
CA ASN A 272 13.56 -12.06 6.26
C ASN A 272 12.39 -12.64 5.50
N VAL A 273 12.55 -13.85 4.97
CA VAL A 273 11.45 -14.61 4.36
C VAL A 273 10.94 -15.62 5.38
N SER A 274 9.71 -15.44 5.85
CA SER A 274 9.18 -16.16 7.02
C SER A 274 7.93 -17.00 6.75
N TYR A 275 7.24 -16.72 5.65
CA TYR A 275 5.95 -17.27 5.28
C TYR A 275 6.02 -17.91 3.89
N GLN A 276 4.89 -17.98 3.18
CA GLN A 276 4.78 -18.66 1.91
C GLN A 276 5.06 -17.68 0.75
N PRO A 277 5.56 -18.16 -0.40
CA PRO A 277 5.68 -17.31 -1.58
C PRO A 277 4.29 -16.86 -2.04
N LEU A 278 4.23 -15.64 -2.58
CA LEU A 278 3.01 -15.16 -3.23
C LEU A 278 2.65 -16.02 -4.47
N PRO A 279 1.37 -16.32 -4.68
CA PRO A 279 0.88 -16.77 -5.97
C PRO A 279 1.29 -15.80 -7.09
N ASN A 280 1.76 -16.35 -8.22
CA ASN A 280 2.34 -15.54 -9.32
C ASN A 280 1.36 -14.53 -9.96
N TRP A 281 0.05 -14.73 -9.79
CA TRP A 281 -0.97 -13.82 -10.32
C TRP A 281 -1.22 -12.63 -9.38
N ILE A 282 -0.84 -12.73 -8.10
CA ILE A 282 -0.94 -11.61 -7.16
C ILE A 282 0.15 -10.61 -7.49
N ILE A 283 -0.26 -9.41 -7.89
CA ILE A 283 0.61 -8.26 -8.10
C ILE A 283 0.30 -7.28 -6.97
N PRO A 284 1.12 -7.23 -5.90
CA PRO A 284 0.88 -6.30 -4.81
C PRO A 284 0.99 -4.84 -5.27
N PRO A 285 0.22 -3.92 -4.67
CA PRO A 285 0.36 -2.51 -4.98
C PRO A 285 1.71 -1.99 -4.49
N VAL A 286 2.23 -0.98 -5.19
CA VAL A 286 3.37 -0.20 -4.70
C VAL A 286 2.85 0.70 -3.59
N VAL A 287 3.43 0.59 -2.40
CA VAL A 287 3.09 1.41 -1.23
C VAL A 287 3.94 2.69 -1.26
N TYR A 288 3.30 3.86 -1.26
CA TYR A 288 4.02 5.13 -1.32
C TYR A 288 4.29 5.70 0.07
N VAL A 289 5.26 6.61 0.14
CA VAL A 289 5.52 7.44 1.31
C VAL A 289 4.47 8.53 1.39
N HIS A 290 3.87 8.73 2.57
CA HIS A 290 2.87 9.78 2.76
C HIS A 290 3.25 10.72 3.91
N THR A 291 3.09 12.02 3.70
CA THR A 291 3.16 13.01 4.79
C THR A 291 1.82 13.09 5.53
N ASP A 292 1.87 13.57 6.76
CA ASP A 292 0.72 13.83 7.64
C ASP A 292 -0.04 15.13 7.28
N TYR A 293 0.32 15.80 6.18
CA TYR A 293 -0.35 17.01 5.70
C TYR A 293 -0.64 16.99 4.19
N LYS A 294 -1.50 17.91 3.75
CA LYS A 294 -1.81 18.17 2.34
C LYS A 294 -1.19 19.48 1.89
N LEU A 295 -1.11 19.69 0.57
CA LEU A 295 -0.60 20.94 0.02
C LEU A 295 -1.71 21.91 -0.36
N SER A 296 -1.41 23.20 -0.26
CA SER A 296 -2.28 24.29 -0.66
C SER A 296 -1.53 25.37 -1.42
N HIS A 297 -2.26 26.10 -2.25
CA HIS A 297 -1.74 27.28 -2.90
C HIS A 297 -1.23 28.32 -1.89
N GLY A 298 -0.09 28.94 -2.18
CA GLY A 298 0.54 29.95 -1.31
C GLY A 298 1.39 29.38 -0.17
N GLU A 299 1.39 28.07 0.05
CA GLU A 299 2.34 27.40 0.93
C GLU A 299 3.72 27.31 0.29
N THR A 300 4.74 27.04 1.11
CA THR A 300 6.12 26.89 0.64
C THR A 300 6.60 25.49 0.99
N ILE A 301 6.89 24.68 -0.02
CA ILE A 301 7.54 23.39 0.19
C ILE A 301 9.00 23.66 0.53
N VAL A 302 9.49 23.08 1.63
CA VAL A 302 10.87 23.26 2.11
C VAL A 302 11.48 21.91 2.46
N ILE A 303 12.71 21.68 2.02
CA ILE A 303 13.59 20.61 2.52
C ILE A 303 14.62 21.25 3.45
N SER A 304 14.79 20.71 4.65
CA SER A 304 15.81 21.17 5.61
C SER A 304 16.63 20.02 6.18
N ASP A 305 17.81 20.31 6.74
CA ASP A 305 18.62 19.34 7.51
C ASP A 305 18.31 19.38 9.02
N PHE A 306 18.96 18.51 9.82
CA PHE A 306 18.83 18.48 11.29
C PHE A 306 19.19 19.78 12.03
N ASN A 307 19.90 20.71 11.39
CA ASN A 307 20.21 22.02 11.98
C ASN A 307 19.25 23.10 11.48
N GLU A 308 18.15 22.70 10.83
CA GLU A 308 17.17 23.58 10.18
C GLU A 308 17.78 24.45 9.08
N ASN A 309 18.90 24.04 8.48
CA ASN A 309 19.40 24.71 7.28
C ASN A 309 18.52 24.32 6.10
N ILE A 310 18.03 25.31 5.36
CA ILE A 310 17.24 25.08 4.14
C ILE A 310 18.16 24.52 3.05
N ILE A 311 17.78 23.35 2.53
CA ILE A 311 18.44 22.65 1.42
C ILE A 311 17.82 23.08 0.09
N ASP A 312 16.49 23.11 0.03
CA ASP A 312 15.74 23.57 -1.14
C ASP A 312 14.36 24.10 -0.71
N SER A 313 13.79 25.01 -1.49
CA SER A 313 12.44 25.51 -1.24
C SER A 313 11.74 26.03 -2.49
N VAL A 314 10.41 26.00 -2.48
CA VAL A 314 9.59 26.53 -3.57
C VAL A 314 8.20 26.94 -3.08
N LEU A 315 7.77 28.14 -3.49
CA LEU A 315 6.41 28.61 -3.27
C LEU A 315 5.45 27.90 -4.23
N ILE A 316 4.32 27.41 -3.73
CA ILE A 316 3.25 26.82 -4.53
C ILE A 316 2.44 27.94 -5.19
N PRO A 317 2.53 28.14 -6.53
CA PRO A 317 1.85 29.24 -7.21
C PRO A 317 0.36 28.97 -7.38
N ASN A 318 -0.45 30.03 -7.42
CA ASN A 318 -1.93 29.95 -7.48
C ASN A 318 -2.51 29.37 -8.77
N ASP A 319 -1.69 29.11 -9.80
CA ASP A 319 -2.12 28.65 -11.12
C ASP A 319 -1.92 27.16 -11.37
N ILE A 320 -1.44 26.40 -10.38
CA ILE A 320 -1.44 24.93 -10.40
C ILE A 320 -2.88 24.40 -10.42
N THR A 321 -3.14 23.43 -11.30
CA THR A 321 -4.39 22.67 -11.41
C THR A 321 -4.10 21.17 -11.43
N ASN A 322 -5.13 20.33 -11.41
CA ASN A 322 -4.97 18.87 -11.50
C ASN A 322 -4.35 18.38 -12.82
N THR A 323 -4.26 19.24 -13.84
CA THR A 323 -3.63 18.94 -15.14
C THR A 323 -2.32 19.68 -15.35
N ILE A 324 -1.91 20.52 -14.40
CA ILE A 324 -0.73 21.38 -14.50
C ILE A 324 0.08 21.26 -13.21
N SER A 325 1.23 20.59 -13.28
CA SER A 325 2.23 20.52 -12.21
C SER A 325 3.34 21.54 -12.44
N MET A 326 4.11 21.82 -11.38
CA MET A 326 5.31 22.65 -11.47
C MET A 326 6.54 21.80 -11.17
N GLY A 327 7.58 21.91 -11.99
CA GLY A 327 8.82 21.12 -11.83
C GLY A 327 10.04 21.74 -12.49
N ARG A 328 11.19 21.06 -12.41
CA ARG A 328 12.48 21.55 -12.93
C ARG A 328 12.88 20.89 -14.25
N ILE A 329 13.60 21.63 -15.10
CA ILE A 329 14.28 21.08 -16.30
C ILE A 329 15.69 21.67 -16.46
N PRO A 330 16.74 20.82 -16.49
CA PRO A 330 16.71 19.37 -16.23
C PRO A 330 16.32 19.07 -14.76
N ASP A 331 16.05 17.81 -14.45
CA ASP A 331 15.63 17.39 -13.10
C ASP A 331 16.61 17.86 -12.01
N GLY A 332 16.07 18.17 -10.84
CA GLY A 332 16.81 18.54 -9.63
C GLY A 332 17.39 19.95 -9.61
N ASN A 333 18.07 20.41 -10.68
CA ASN A 333 18.82 21.67 -10.70
C ASN A 333 18.40 22.65 -11.80
N GLY A 334 17.41 22.29 -12.59
CA GLY A 334 16.87 23.11 -13.66
C GLY A 334 16.03 24.29 -13.22
N ASN A 335 15.64 25.10 -14.21
CA ASN A 335 14.67 26.17 -13.98
C ASN A 335 13.28 25.60 -13.76
N TRP A 336 12.49 26.28 -12.94
CA TRP A 336 11.08 25.96 -12.75
C TRP A 336 10.26 26.22 -14.01
N CYS A 337 9.41 25.27 -14.37
CA CYS A 337 8.45 25.37 -15.47
C CYS A 337 7.16 24.62 -15.15
N TYR A 338 6.14 24.87 -15.96
CA TYR A 338 4.86 24.15 -15.90
C TYR A 338 4.84 22.98 -16.87
N PHE A 339 4.26 21.87 -16.42
CA PHE A 339 4.06 20.67 -17.23
C PHE A 339 2.58 20.44 -17.49
N GLU A 340 2.22 20.27 -18.76
CA GLU A 340 0.93 19.69 -19.13
C GLU A 340 1.05 18.16 -19.04
N ASN A 341 0.15 17.52 -18.30
CA ASN A 341 0.20 16.11 -17.90
C ASN A 341 1.22 15.83 -16.78
N PRO A 342 0.80 16.01 -15.51
CA PRO A 342 1.62 15.66 -14.34
C PRO A 342 2.12 14.24 -14.46
N SER A 343 3.38 14.04 -14.12
CA SER A 343 4.11 12.82 -14.50
C SER A 343 4.90 12.22 -13.34
N PRO A 344 4.23 11.96 -12.21
CA PRO A 344 4.89 11.43 -11.04
C PRO A 344 5.66 10.15 -11.38
N LYS A 345 6.86 10.00 -10.82
CA LYS A 345 7.81 8.87 -10.92
C LYS A 345 8.75 8.85 -12.13
N PHE A 346 8.73 9.84 -13.02
CA PHE A 346 9.50 9.77 -14.27
C PHE A 346 10.50 10.93 -14.45
N SER A 347 11.79 10.59 -14.53
CA SER A 347 12.86 11.53 -14.93
C SER A 347 12.61 12.15 -16.31
N LYS A 348 12.91 13.44 -16.49
CA LYS A 348 12.34 14.28 -17.56
C LYS A 348 13.35 14.71 -18.62
N TYR A 349 13.42 13.93 -19.71
CA TYR A 349 14.12 14.34 -20.94
C TYR A 349 13.22 14.45 -22.20
N SER A 350 11.88 14.33 -22.10
CA SER A 350 11.01 14.23 -23.31
C SER A 350 9.60 14.86 -23.24
N LYS A 351 9.35 15.88 -22.40
CA LYS A 351 7.98 16.41 -22.18
C LYS A 351 7.69 17.76 -22.87
N TYR A 352 6.43 17.97 -23.26
CA TYR A 352 5.92 19.21 -23.84
C TYR A 352 5.86 20.32 -22.77
N MET A 353 6.76 21.29 -22.87
CA MET A 353 6.80 22.45 -21.96
C MET A 353 5.78 23.51 -22.37
N LEU A 354 4.98 23.99 -21.40
CA LEU A 354 4.40 25.32 -21.53
C LEU A 354 5.53 26.35 -21.39
N HIS A 355 5.84 27.07 -22.47
CA HIS A 355 6.81 28.15 -22.45
C HIS A 355 6.24 29.36 -21.71
N ARG A 356 6.15 29.27 -20.38
CA ARG A 356 6.00 30.43 -19.49
C ARG A 356 7.19 30.42 -18.55
N TYR A 357 8.26 31.06 -19.01
CA TYR A 357 9.39 31.42 -18.15
C TYR A 357 8.96 32.57 -17.24
N TYR A 358 9.27 32.49 -15.95
CA TYR A 358 9.23 33.63 -15.04
C TYR A 358 10.57 34.36 -15.03
#